data_AF-A0AAE3UDB7-F1
#
_entry.id   AF-A0AAE3UDB7-F1
#
_cell.length_a   1.000
_cell.length_b   1.000
_cell.length_c   1.000
_cell.angle_alpha   90.00
_cell.angle_beta   90.00
_cell.angle_gamma   90.00
#
_symmetry.space_group_name_H-M   'P 1'
#
loop_
_entity.id
_entity.type
_entity.pdbx_description
1 polymer ?
#
loop_
_entity_poly.entity_id
_entity_poly.type
_entity_poly.pdbx_seq_one_letter_code
_entity_poly.pdbx_strand_id
1 'polypeptide(L)'
;SIGSYGEKTSGYAMKFLASYDGSAFSTSDYVSKSKIYNIKEYGKAFAPWGQNVPNISFEFWAIGAEEVEITNCDFTTHLSLEYDPAVLKGAYSFWVHDNRFKVGMGQSIELTTSNTIIENNIFDYRENTNAWNVMGEYNQKSKGATNIHVRRNYFLLGDRSPILWALGNPSTNLYFYNNTINGTGNPALFQIRSTSNGVASKNLQVFNNAFDVSTGGQITAVTYEGGTAQPQGLVVSNNHHSEPFSSISSGASVSNNTQTTPALLRSGSLALPYLSTA
;
A
#
# COMPACT_ATOMS: atom_id res chain seq x y z
N SER A 1 5.67 27.63 6.93
CA SER A 1 6.32 28.20 5.73
C SER A 1 6.68 27.05 4.81
N ILE A 2 6.45 27.16 3.50
CA ILE A 2 6.99 26.22 2.51
C ILE A 2 8.42 26.69 2.24
N GLY A 3 9.40 26.05 2.88
CA GLY A 3 10.81 26.45 2.78
C GLY A 3 11.47 25.92 1.52
N SER A 4 12.09 26.80 0.73
CA SER A 4 12.96 26.43 -0.38
C SER A 4 14.33 25.99 0.15
N TYR A 5 14.77 24.78 -0.20
CA TYR A 5 16.16 24.35 -0.01
C TYR A 5 16.85 24.10 -1.36
N GLY A 6 18.12 24.50 -1.41
CA GLY A 6 18.95 24.56 -2.59
C GLY A 6 19.28 23.20 -3.24
N GLU A 7 19.33 23.25 -4.57
CA GLU A 7 20.05 22.42 -5.54
C GLU A 7 20.63 21.08 -5.06
N LYS A 8 19.78 20.05 -5.05
CA LYS A 8 19.95 18.75 -5.74
C LYS A 8 18.55 18.12 -5.86
N THR A 9 17.85 18.60 -6.88
CA THR A 9 16.46 18.42 -7.34
C THR A 9 15.65 17.22 -6.84
N SER A 10 15.31 17.17 -5.54
CA SER A 10 14.23 16.29 -5.06
C SER A 10 12.86 16.77 -5.51
N GLY A 11 12.14 15.93 -6.26
CA GLY A 11 10.84 16.23 -6.84
C GLY A 11 9.74 15.72 -5.92
N TYR A 12 9.31 16.57 -4.99
CA TYR A 12 8.11 16.36 -4.21
C TYR A 12 7.00 17.22 -4.78
N ALA A 13 5.80 16.67 -5.00
CA ALA A 13 4.65 17.55 -5.21
C ALA A 13 4.29 18.25 -3.88
N MET A 14 4.39 17.54 -2.75
CA MET A 14 4.29 18.11 -1.41
C MET A 14 4.93 17.18 -0.37
N LYS A 15 5.62 17.76 0.62
CA LYS A 15 6.26 17.03 1.71
C LYS A 15 5.93 17.70 3.04
N PHE A 16 5.42 16.92 3.98
CA PHE A 16 5.24 17.29 5.37
C PHE A 16 6.43 16.72 6.16
N LEU A 17 7.17 17.61 6.80
CA LEU A 17 8.42 17.29 7.48
C LEU A 17 8.42 17.94 8.86
N ALA A 18 8.89 17.23 9.89
CA ALA A 18 9.18 17.86 11.17
C ALA A 18 10.27 18.93 11.02
N SER A 19 10.06 20.06 11.69
CA SER A 19 11.02 21.15 11.80
C SER A 19 12.29 20.69 12.50
N TYR A 20 13.41 21.18 11.96
CA TYR A 20 14.75 20.90 12.44
C TYR A 20 15.30 22.15 13.12
N ASP A 21 15.50 22.10 14.43
CA ASP A 21 16.23 23.15 15.16
C ASP A 21 17.58 22.60 15.62
N GLY A 22 18.56 22.63 14.70
CA GLY A 22 20.01 22.61 14.93
C GLY A 22 20.65 21.42 15.66
N SER A 23 19.90 20.61 16.40
CA SER A 23 20.41 19.54 17.26
C SER A 23 19.36 18.49 17.65
N ALA A 24 18.06 18.74 17.42
CA ALA A 24 17.00 17.76 17.64
C ALA A 24 15.85 17.95 16.65
N PHE A 25 15.18 16.86 16.28
CA PHE A 25 13.86 16.95 15.66
C PHE A 25 12.89 17.54 16.68
N SER A 26 12.12 18.56 16.26
CA SER A 26 11.00 19.03 17.05
C SER A 26 9.95 17.93 17.14
N THR A 27 9.76 17.35 18.33
CA THR A 27 8.77 16.28 18.59
C THR A 27 7.33 16.78 18.58
N SER A 28 7.11 18.08 18.34
CA SER A 28 5.79 18.73 18.43
C SER A 28 5.09 18.95 17.11
N ASP A 29 5.74 18.71 15.96
CA ASP A 29 5.09 18.95 14.68
C ASP A 29 4.04 17.88 14.37
N TYR A 30 2.85 18.37 14.06
CA TYR A 30 1.66 17.56 14.01
C TYR A 30 0.67 18.08 12.97
N VAL A 31 0.09 17.17 12.20
CA VAL A 31 -1.05 17.43 11.33
C VAL A 31 -2.21 16.59 11.83
N SER A 32 -3.34 17.21 12.10
CA SER A 32 -4.54 16.45 12.46
C SER A 32 -5.80 16.95 11.80
N LYS A 33 -6.77 16.04 11.65
CA LYS A 33 -8.12 16.32 11.12
C LYS A 33 -8.08 17.11 9.82
N SER A 34 -7.10 16.78 9.00
CA SER A 34 -6.73 17.52 7.80
C SER A 34 -7.08 16.70 6.57
N LYS A 35 -7.40 17.38 5.49
CA LYS A 35 -7.81 16.75 4.23
C LYS A 35 -6.92 17.21 3.09
N ILE A 36 -6.29 16.25 2.42
CA ILE A 36 -5.60 16.41 1.15
C ILE A 36 -6.56 15.92 0.06
N TYR A 37 -6.99 16.81 -0.84
CA TYR A 37 -8.02 16.47 -1.82
C TYR A 37 -7.82 17.10 -3.19
N ASN A 38 -8.32 16.42 -4.23
CA ASN A 38 -8.36 16.90 -5.62
C ASN A 38 -6.99 17.22 -6.21
N ILE A 39 -5.95 16.49 -5.83
CA ILE A 39 -4.61 16.72 -6.36
C ILE A 39 -4.34 15.74 -7.50
N LYS A 40 -3.94 16.28 -8.65
CA LYS A 40 -3.39 15.51 -9.76
C LYS A 40 -1.89 15.74 -9.79
N GLU A 41 -1.14 14.68 -9.54
CA GLU A 41 0.31 14.71 -9.61
C GLU A 41 0.78 14.07 -10.92
N TYR A 42 1.68 14.78 -11.61
CA TYR A 42 2.32 14.31 -12.84
C TYR A 42 3.83 14.28 -12.63
N GLY A 43 4.33 13.24 -11.98
CA GLY A 43 5.76 13.03 -11.81
C GLY A 43 6.36 12.29 -13.00
N LYS A 44 7.69 12.38 -13.15
CA LYS A 44 8.44 11.48 -14.04
C LYS A 44 8.25 10.02 -13.59
N ALA A 45 7.84 9.13 -14.50
CA ALA A 45 7.55 7.71 -14.23
C ALA A 45 8.73 6.89 -13.64
N PHE A 46 9.90 7.49 -13.45
CA PHE A 46 11.14 6.82 -13.04
C PHE A 46 11.61 7.35 -11.69
N ALA A 47 11.44 6.54 -10.63
CA ALA A 47 12.29 6.57 -9.44
C ALA A 47 13.08 5.26 -9.40
N PRO A 48 14.14 5.10 -10.21
CA PRO A 48 15.07 4.01 -10.04
C PRO A 48 15.80 4.29 -8.73
N TRP A 49 15.73 3.36 -7.78
CA TRP A 49 16.57 3.39 -6.60
C TRP A 49 18.05 3.29 -7.06
N GLY A 50 18.64 4.45 -7.36
CA GLY A 50 19.84 4.57 -8.18
C GLY A 50 20.13 6.01 -8.64
N GLN A 51 20.49 6.85 -7.66
CA GLN A 51 21.13 8.17 -7.73
C GLN A 51 20.28 9.39 -8.14
N ASN A 52 19.82 10.04 -7.07
CA ASN A 52 19.54 11.46 -6.94
C ASN A 52 18.21 11.92 -7.51
N VAL A 53 17.11 11.23 -7.11
CA VAL A 53 16.01 11.85 -6.33
C VAL A 53 14.78 10.94 -6.20
N PRO A 54 14.12 10.88 -5.02
CA PRO A 54 12.84 10.23 -4.90
C PRO A 54 11.76 11.11 -5.56
N ASN A 55 11.04 10.55 -6.54
CA ASN A 55 9.88 11.21 -7.11
C ASN A 55 8.65 10.79 -6.29
N ILE A 56 8.34 11.58 -5.26
CA ILE A 56 7.29 11.28 -4.27
C ILE A 56 6.13 12.27 -4.49
N SER A 57 4.91 11.76 -4.61
CA SER A 57 3.73 12.61 -4.71
C SER A 57 3.48 13.35 -3.40
N PHE A 58 3.23 12.59 -2.34
CA PHE A 58 3.15 13.11 -0.97
C PHE A 58 4.02 12.29 -0.06
N GLU A 59 4.77 12.98 0.80
CA GLU A 59 5.52 12.35 1.86
C GLU A 59 5.10 12.96 3.20
N PHE A 60 4.66 12.11 4.13
CA PHE A 60 4.66 12.43 5.55
C PHE A 60 5.88 11.75 6.15
N TRP A 61 6.91 12.54 6.50
CA TRP A 61 8.14 11.99 7.05
C TRP A 61 8.42 12.57 8.43
N ALA A 62 8.48 11.69 9.43
CA ALA A 62 8.81 12.02 10.80
C ALA A 62 7.98 13.20 11.38
N ILE A 63 6.71 13.33 10.97
CA ILE A 63 5.72 14.28 11.51
C ILE A 63 4.50 13.51 12.02
N GLY A 64 3.92 13.90 13.16
CA GLY A 64 2.75 13.17 13.67
C GLY A 64 1.51 13.47 12.83
N ALA A 65 0.68 12.45 12.60
CA ALA A 65 -0.48 12.57 11.71
C ALA A 65 -1.70 11.83 12.27
N GLU A 66 -2.78 12.53 12.61
CA GLU A 66 -4.01 11.91 13.14
C GLU A 66 -5.23 12.34 12.35
N GLU A 67 -6.04 11.37 11.96
CA GLU A 67 -7.29 11.59 11.23
C GLU A 67 -7.03 12.41 9.95
N VAL A 68 -5.94 12.08 9.25
CA VAL A 68 -5.60 12.71 7.97
C VAL A 68 -6.30 11.95 6.84
N GLU A 69 -7.12 12.67 6.09
CA GLU A 69 -7.84 12.17 4.92
C GLU A 69 -7.06 12.51 3.64
N ILE A 70 -6.86 11.52 2.76
CA ILE A 70 -6.26 11.70 1.43
C ILE A 70 -7.24 11.13 0.40
N THR A 71 -7.87 12.00 -0.40
CA THR A 71 -8.97 11.59 -1.27
C THR A 71 -9.10 12.31 -2.60
N ASN A 72 -9.66 11.61 -3.60
CA ASN A 72 -9.89 12.12 -4.95
C ASN A 72 -8.61 12.67 -5.61
N CYS A 73 -7.47 12.03 -5.34
CA CYS A 73 -6.19 12.34 -5.95
C CYS A 73 -5.85 11.36 -7.07
N ASP A 74 -5.08 11.83 -8.06
CA ASP A 74 -4.50 11.01 -9.13
C ASP A 74 -2.97 11.00 -8.98
N PHE A 75 -2.43 9.83 -8.67
CA PHE A 75 -1.03 9.57 -8.34
C PHE A 75 -0.35 8.85 -9.49
N THR A 76 0.62 9.52 -10.12
CA THR A 76 1.51 8.89 -11.12
C THR A 76 2.85 8.51 -10.52
N THR A 77 3.11 8.93 -9.30
CA THR A 77 4.24 8.53 -8.45
C THR A 77 3.76 8.03 -7.08
N HIS A 78 4.69 7.74 -6.17
CA HIS A 78 4.36 7.05 -4.93
C HIS A 78 3.84 8.00 -3.83
N LEU A 79 2.92 7.50 -3.00
CA LEU A 79 2.52 8.10 -1.73
C LEU A 79 3.35 7.47 -0.60
N SER A 80 4.12 8.27 0.14
CA SER A 80 4.87 7.81 1.31
C SER A 80 4.25 8.34 2.61
N LEU A 81 3.87 7.41 3.48
CA LEU A 81 3.33 7.63 4.81
C LEU A 81 4.30 7.00 5.81
N GLU A 82 5.34 7.76 6.16
CA GLU A 82 6.47 7.28 6.94
C GLU A 82 6.45 7.76 8.40
N TYR A 83 6.86 6.85 9.28
CA TYR A 83 6.98 6.99 10.72
C TYR A 83 8.41 6.73 11.16
N ASP A 84 8.99 7.69 11.88
CA ASP A 84 10.21 7.47 12.66
C ASP A 84 9.89 7.35 14.17
N PRO A 85 10.03 6.16 14.77
CA PRO A 85 9.79 5.95 16.20
C PRO A 85 10.79 6.64 17.13
N ALA A 86 11.97 7.03 16.64
CA ALA A 86 12.93 7.80 17.42
C ALA A 86 12.49 9.27 17.58
N VAL A 87 11.67 9.75 16.63
CA VAL A 87 11.28 11.16 16.55
C VAL A 87 9.90 11.40 17.16
N LEU A 88 8.97 10.44 17.12
CA LEU A 88 7.58 10.73 17.47
C LEU A 88 6.92 9.72 18.42
N LYS A 89 6.19 10.27 19.41
CA LYS A 89 5.34 9.53 20.35
C LYS A 89 3.89 9.97 20.14
N GLY A 90 3.20 9.37 19.17
CA GLY A 90 1.81 9.71 18.86
C GLY A 90 1.11 8.65 18.02
N ALA A 91 -0.22 8.66 18.04
CA ALA A 91 -1.02 7.83 17.15
C ALA A 91 -0.90 8.36 15.72
N TYR A 92 -0.60 7.45 14.78
CA TYR A 92 -0.77 7.72 13.37
C TYR A 92 -2.12 7.16 12.94
N SER A 93 -2.88 7.93 12.17
CA SER A 93 -4.08 7.44 11.51
C SER A 93 -4.35 8.18 10.20
N PHE A 94 -4.53 7.40 9.14
CA PHE A 94 -4.80 7.91 7.80
C PHE A 94 -6.04 7.22 7.22
N TRP A 95 -6.81 7.99 6.44
CA TRP A 95 -7.86 7.47 5.59
C TRP A 95 -7.54 7.82 4.15
N VAL A 96 -7.09 6.83 3.39
CA VAL A 96 -6.69 6.97 1.98
C VAL A 96 -7.79 6.37 1.12
N HIS A 97 -8.60 7.22 0.47
CA HIS A 97 -9.75 6.71 -0.28
C HIS A 97 -10.15 7.48 -1.52
N ASP A 98 -10.83 6.78 -2.44
CA ASP A 98 -11.31 7.34 -3.72
C ASP A 98 -10.17 7.96 -4.55
N ASN A 99 -8.95 7.42 -4.45
CA ASN A 99 -7.80 7.87 -5.25
C ASN A 99 -7.53 6.91 -6.41
N ARG A 100 -6.77 7.41 -7.40
CA ARG A 100 -6.18 6.59 -8.45
C ARG A 100 -4.66 6.55 -8.30
N PHE A 101 -4.08 5.35 -8.35
CA PHE A 101 -2.64 5.10 -8.40
C PHE A 101 -2.29 4.47 -9.74
N LYS A 102 -1.64 5.22 -10.63
CA LYS A 102 -1.10 4.75 -11.92
C LYS A 102 0.41 4.98 -11.95
N VAL A 103 1.12 4.32 -11.04
CA VAL A 103 2.59 4.44 -10.93
C VAL A 103 3.26 3.61 -12.03
N GLY A 104 4.14 4.22 -12.81
CA GLY A 104 4.81 3.55 -13.95
C GLY A 104 5.88 2.52 -13.54
N MET A 105 6.51 2.71 -12.38
CA MET A 105 7.52 1.79 -11.85
C MET A 105 7.60 1.90 -10.33
N GLY A 106 7.62 0.77 -9.64
CA GLY A 106 7.86 0.72 -8.19
C GLY A 106 6.58 0.74 -7.36
N GLN A 107 6.69 1.28 -6.15
CA GLN A 107 5.63 1.23 -5.15
C GLN A 107 4.56 2.30 -5.36
N SER A 108 3.29 1.98 -5.10
CA SER A 108 2.21 2.99 -5.13
C SER A 108 2.03 3.66 -3.78
N ILE A 109 2.02 2.86 -2.71
CA ILE A 109 1.97 3.33 -1.32
C ILE A 109 3.12 2.72 -0.55
N GLU A 110 3.82 3.57 0.20
CA GLU A 110 4.71 3.22 1.29
C GLU A 110 4.09 3.60 2.62
N LEU A 111 4.04 2.64 3.54
CA LEU A 111 3.33 2.76 4.80
C LEU A 111 4.18 2.22 5.95
N THR A 112 4.65 3.06 6.86
CA THR A 112 5.25 2.58 8.13
C THR A 112 4.45 2.96 9.36
N THR A 113 3.25 3.49 9.13
CA THR A 113 2.33 4.00 10.15
C THR A 113 1.29 2.95 10.55
N SER A 114 0.57 3.19 11.65
CA SER A 114 -0.53 2.32 12.15
C SER A 114 -1.90 2.96 11.90
N ASN A 115 -2.99 2.25 12.22
CA ASN A 115 -4.38 2.71 12.14
C ASN A 115 -4.75 3.37 10.81
N THR A 116 -4.41 2.70 9.70
CA THR A 116 -4.63 3.24 8.36
C THR A 116 -5.71 2.44 7.64
N ILE A 117 -6.65 3.16 7.02
CA ILE A 117 -7.69 2.61 6.16
C ILE A 117 -7.39 3.03 4.72
N ILE A 118 -7.26 2.05 3.84
CA ILE A 118 -7.05 2.21 2.40
C ILE A 118 -8.26 1.63 1.70
N GLU A 119 -9.13 2.48 1.16
CA GLU A 119 -10.39 2.01 0.58
C GLU A 119 -10.88 2.74 -0.66
N ASN A 120 -11.69 2.07 -1.47
CA ASN A 120 -12.28 2.65 -2.70
C ASN A 120 -11.23 3.23 -3.68
N ASN A 121 -9.96 2.83 -3.58
CA ASN A 121 -8.92 3.31 -4.50
C ASN A 121 -8.83 2.39 -5.73
N ILE A 122 -8.35 2.97 -6.84
CA ILE A 122 -7.98 2.22 -8.05
C ILE A 122 -6.45 2.14 -8.11
N PHE A 123 -5.92 0.92 -8.08
CA PHE A 123 -4.51 0.63 -8.33
C PHE A 123 -4.35 0.09 -9.75
N ASP A 124 -3.90 0.95 -10.67
CA ASP A 124 -3.72 0.64 -12.09
C ASP A 124 -2.28 0.18 -12.37
N TYR A 125 -2.06 -1.13 -12.28
CA TYR A 125 -0.75 -1.79 -12.44
C TYR A 125 -0.51 -2.34 -13.84
N ARG A 126 -1.40 -2.06 -14.80
CA ARG A 126 -1.32 -2.64 -16.15
C ARG A 126 -0.04 -2.30 -16.89
N GLU A 127 0.51 -1.11 -16.66
CA GLU A 127 1.73 -0.61 -17.29
C GLU A 127 2.94 -0.63 -16.33
N ASN A 128 2.75 -1.02 -15.06
CA ASN A 128 3.80 -0.93 -14.05
C ASN A 128 4.76 -2.12 -14.17
N THR A 129 6.05 -1.84 -14.39
CA THR A 129 7.07 -2.87 -14.63
C THR A 129 7.48 -3.64 -13.38
N ASN A 130 7.19 -3.12 -12.19
CA ASN A 130 7.47 -3.74 -10.90
C ASN A 130 6.49 -3.18 -9.87
N ALA A 131 5.23 -3.60 -9.95
CA ALA A 131 4.15 -3.05 -9.13
C ALA A 131 4.13 -3.66 -7.73
N TRP A 132 4.15 -2.79 -6.73
CA TRP A 132 3.95 -3.20 -5.35
C TRP A 132 3.43 -2.09 -4.44
N ASN A 133 3.00 -2.46 -3.24
CA ASN A 133 2.94 -1.53 -2.10
C ASN A 133 3.83 -2.07 -1.00
N VAL A 134 4.22 -1.22 -0.05
CA VAL A 134 5.06 -1.62 1.07
C VAL A 134 4.47 -1.23 2.42
N MET A 135 4.60 -2.15 3.38
CA MET A 135 4.42 -1.87 4.79
C MET A 135 5.74 -2.07 5.54
N GLY A 136 6.27 -1.01 6.15
CA GLY A 136 7.56 -1.00 6.86
C GLY A 136 8.73 -0.57 5.96
N GLU A 137 9.68 0.16 6.53
CA GLU A 137 10.91 0.52 5.84
C GLU A 137 11.81 -0.71 5.69
N TYR A 138 12.69 -0.69 4.70
CA TYR A 138 13.77 -1.67 4.58
C TYR A 138 14.81 -1.60 5.71
N ASN A 139 14.75 -0.58 6.57
CA ASN A 139 15.65 -0.45 7.71
C ASN A 139 15.11 -1.21 8.92
N GLN A 140 15.99 -1.90 9.64
CA GLN A 140 15.64 -2.81 10.75
C GLN A 140 15.19 -2.10 12.04
N LYS A 141 15.04 -0.77 12.00
CA LYS A 141 14.81 0.07 13.19
C LYS A 141 13.37 0.51 13.34
N SER A 142 12.55 0.45 12.29
CA SER A 142 11.14 0.81 12.35
C SER A 142 10.28 -0.33 12.90
N LYS A 143 9.26 0.02 13.69
CA LYS A 143 8.23 -0.93 14.11
C LYS A 143 7.32 -1.20 12.91
N GLY A 144 6.85 -2.43 12.76
CA GLY A 144 5.89 -2.74 11.71
C GLY A 144 4.51 -2.12 11.95
N ALA A 145 3.77 -1.93 10.87
CA ALA A 145 2.45 -1.32 10.86
C ALA A 145 1.43 -2.17 11.63
N THR A 146 0.51 -1.53 12.36
CA THR A 146 -0.55 -2.21 13.11
C THR A 146 -1.93 -1.65 12.78
N ASN A 147 -2.95 -2.52 12.75
CA ASN A 147 -4.35 -2.16 12.51
C ASN A 147 -4.56 -1.48 11.15
N ILE A 148 -4.30 -2.24 10.09
CA ILE A 148 -4.37 -1.75 8.71
C ILE A 148 -5.54 -2.43 8.00
N HIS A 149 -6.37 -1.63 7.34
CA HIS A 149 -7.53 -2.12 6.59
C HIS A 149 -7.37 -1.74 5.13
N VAL A 150 -7.23 -2.73 4.26
CA VAL A 150 -7.19 -2.58 2.80
C VAL A 150 -8.48 -3.16 2.26
N ARG A 151 -9.45 -2.30 1.90
CA ARG A 151 -10.79 -2.77 1.57
C ARG A 151 -11.48 -2.04 0.44
N ARG A 152 -12.33 -2.74 -0.32
CA ARG A 152 -13.11 -2.11 -1.42
C ARG A 152 -12.25 -1.40 -2.47
N ASN A 153 -10.97 -1.78 -2.60
CA ASN A 153 -10.11 -1.26 -3.64
C ASN A 153 -10.25 -2.10 -4.91
N TYR A 154 -9.90 -1.50 -6.05
CA TYR A 154 -9.85 -2.17 -7.33
C TYR A 154 -8.41 -2.21 -7.86
N PHE A 155 -7.84 -3.41 -7.96
CA PHE A 155 -6.50 -3.65 -8.48
C PHE A 155 -6.60 -4.14 -9.93
N LEU A 156 -6.09 -3.34 -10.87
CA LEU A 156 -6.03 -3.68 -12.29
C LEU A 156 -4.63 -4.18 -12.62
N LEU A 157 -4.50 -5.47 -12.94
CA LEU A 157 -3.21 -6.12 -13.13
C LEU A 157 -2.84 -6.21 -14.61
N GLY A 158 -1.57 -5.93 -14.91
CA GLY A 158 -0.95 -6.21 -16.22
C GLY A 158 -0.64 -7.70 -16.39
N ASP A 159 0.25 -8.03 -17.31
CA ASP A 159 0.75 -9.40 -17.53
C ASP A 159 1.79 -9.84 -16.48
N ARG A 160 2.39 -8.88 -15.77
CA ARG A 160 3.36 -9.13 -14.70
C ARG A 160 2.67 -9.57 -13.41
N SER A 161 3.41 -10.28 -12.57
CA SER A 161 2.99 -10.73 -11.23
C SER A 161 3.28 -9.65 -10.17
N PRO A 162 2.30 -8.82 -9.77
CA PRO A 162 2.54 -7.78 -8.76
C PRO A 162 2.61 -8.38 -7.35
N ILE A 163 3.24 -7.63 -6.45
CA ILE A 163 3.17 -7.89 -5.01
C ILE A 163 2.20 -6.87 -4.43
N LEU A 164 0.98 -7.26 -4.07
CA LEU A 164 -0.01 -6.30 -3.58
C LEU A 164 0.46 -5.60 -2.31
N TRP A 165 1.13 -6.33 -1.41
CA TRP A 165 1.77 -5.79 -0.22
C TRP A 165 3.06 -6.54 0.14
N ALA A 166 4.19 -5.84 0.11
CA ALA A 166 5.43 -6.30 0.71
C ALA A 166 5.49 -5.86 2.16
N LEU A 167 5.70 -6.80 3.08
CA LEU A 167 5.85 -6.53 4.50
C LEU A 167 7.34 -6.49 4.81
N GLY A 168 7.90 -5.27 4.81
CA GLY A 168 9.29 -4.98 5.20
C GLY A 168 9.53 -5.32 6.66
N ASN A 169 8.64 -4.89 7.56
CA ASN A 169 8.65 -5.22 8.99
C ASN A 169 7.39 -5.99 9.42
N PRO A 170 7.42 -6.76 10.52
CA PRO A 170 6.29 -7.58 10.97
C PRO A 170 5.06 -6.72 11.27
N SER A 171 3.99 -6.95 10.53
CA SER A 171 2.73 -6.21 10.70
C SER A 171 1.76 -6.99 11.58
N THR A 172 0.93 -6.28 12.34
CA THR A 172 -0.08 -6.88 13.24
C THR A 172 -1.48 -6.38 12.88
N ASN A 173 -2.48 -7.26 12.77
CA ASN A 173 -3.85 -6.89 12.44
C ASN A 173 -3.95 -6.19 11.06
N LEU A 174 -3.59 -6.92 10.01
CA LEU A 174 -3.73 -6.47 8.62
C LEU A 174 -4.90 -7.21 7.97
N TYR A 175 -5.91 -6.46 7.55
CA TYR A 175 -7.14 -6.97 6.97
C TYR A 175 -7.23 -6.56 5.50
N PHE A 176 -7.22 -7.53 4.60
CA PHE A 176 -7.36 -7.35 3.15
C PHE A 176 -8.70 -7.95 2.70
N TYR A 177 -9.71 -7.11 2.49
CA TYR A 177 -11.07 -7.61 2.31
C TYR A 177 -11.99 -6.79 1.41
N ASN A 178 -13.00 -7.44 0.81
CA ASN A 178 -13.93 -6.79 -0.12
C ASN A 178 -13.23 -6.09 -1.29
N ASN A 179 -11.99 -6.46 -1.65
CA ASN A 179 -11.29 -5.90 -2.80
C ASN A 179 -11.66 -6.68 -4.06
N THR A 180 -11.57 -6.01 -5.20
CA THR A 180 -11.63 -6.67 -6.51
C THR A 180 -10.24 -6.61 -7.15
N ILE A 181 -9.74 -7.76 -7.58
CA ILE A 181 -8.45 -7.92 -8.24
C ILE A 181 -8.75 -8.48 -9.62
N ASN A 182 -8.43 -7.73 -10.67
CA ASN A 182 -8.77 -8.10 -12.03
C ASN A 182 -7.58 -7.87 -12.97
N GLY A 183 -7.30 -8.83 -13.85
CA GLY A 183 -6.29 -8.65 -14.90
C GLY A 183 -5.62 -9.94 -15.33
N THR A 184 -4.48 -9.83 -16.00
CA THR A 184 -3.79 -10.98 -16.59
C THR A 184 -2.60 -11.50 -15.78
N GLY A 185 -2.30 -10.86 -14.65
CA GLY A 185 -1.13 -11.13 -13.83
C GLY A 185 -1.44 -12.10 -12.69
N ASN A 186 -0.41 -12.76 -12.17
CA ASN A 186 -0.50 -13.66 -11.02
C ASN A 186 -0.05 -12.94 -9.75
N PRO A 187 -0.96 -12.39 -8.93
CA PRO A 187 -0.57 -11.57 -7.79
C PRO A 187 -0.02 -12.42 -6.63
N ALA A 188 0.95 -11.86 -5.91
CA ALA A 188 1.22 -12.22 -4.53
C ALA A 188 0.53 -11.22 -3.61
N LEU A 189 -0.34 -11.68 -2.71
CA LEU A 189 -1.06 -10.80 -1.79
C LEU A 189 -0.10 -10.21 -0.76
N PHE A 190 0.67 -11.08 -0.10
CA PHE A 190 1.69 -10.70 0.86
C PHE A 190 3.04 -11.27 0.48
N GLN A 191 4.05 -10.41 0.38
CA GLN A 191 5.45 -10.83 0.36
C GLN A 191 6.08 -10.51 1.71
N ILE A 192 6.51 -11.52 2.45
CA ILE A 192 7.21 -11.34 3.72
C ILE A 192 8.69 -11.10 3.43
N ARG A 193 9.18 -9.90 3.75
CA ARG A 193 10.60 -9.55 3.59
C ARG A 193 11.34 -9.67 4.92
N SER A 194 12.64 -9.95 4.84
CA SER A 194 13.49 -10.08 6.03
C SER A 194 14.12 -8.75 6.42
N THR A 195 13.70 -8.24 7.57
CA THR A 195 14.44 -7.20 8.29
C THR A 195 14.56 -7.51 9.78
N SER A 196 13.64 -8.30 10.37
CA SER A 196 13.55 -8.49 11.81
C SER A 196 13.73 -9.96 12.22
N ASN A 197 14.94 -10.33 12.67
CA ASN A 197 15.32 -11.47 13.54
C ASN A 197 14.32 -12.65 13.76
N GLY A 198 13.68 -13.17 12.70
CA GLY A 198 12.67 -14.24 12.82
C GLY A 198 11.33 -13.84 13.46
N VAL A 199 11.01 -12.56 13.58
CA VAL A 199 9.71 -12.10 14.12
C VAL A 199 8.63 -12.20 13.03
N ALA A 200 7.54 -12.91 13.33
CA ALA A 200 6.43 -13.10 12.40
C ALA A 200 5.40 -11.96 12.47
N SER A 201 4.84 -11.60 11.31
CA SER A 201 3.58 -10.84 11.23
C SER A 201 2.43 -11.62 11.87
N LYS A 202 1.45 -10.93 12.45
CA LYS A 202 0.37 -11.53 13.25
C LYS A 202 -1.01 -11.08 12.78
N ASN A 203 -1.98 -11.99 12.80
CA ASN A 203 -3.37 -11.72 12.47
C ASN A 203 -3.53 -11.05 11.08
N LEU A 204 -3.04 -11.74 10.05
CA LEU A 204 -3.24 -11.35 8.67
C LEU A 204 -4.54 -12.00 8.17
N GLN A 205 -5.46 -11.23 7.60
CA GLN A 205 -6.74 -11.76 7.14
C GLN A 205 -7.03 -11.36 5.69
N VAL A 206 -7.38 -12.34 4.87
CA VAL A 206 -7.77 -12.19 3.47
C VAL A 206 -9.18 -12.74 3.30
N PHE A 207 -10.17 -11.87 3.15
CA PHE A 207 -11.56 -12.36 3.08
C PHE A 207 -12.49 -11.56 2.19
N ASN A 208 -13.53 -12.23 1.67
CA ASN A 208 -14.57 -11.60 0.83
C ASN A 208 -14.00 -10.84 -0.39
N ASN A 209 -12.84 -11.22 -0.93
CA ASN A 209 -12.29 -10.59 -2.13
C ASN A 209 -12.76 -11.33 -3.38
N ALA A 210 -12.83 -10.61 -4.50
CA ALA A 210 -13.05 -11.16 -5.83
C ALA A 210 -11.75 -11.13 -6.63
N PHE A 211 -11.27 -12.30 -7.08
CA PHE A 211 -10.09 -12.45 -7.91
C PHE A 211 -10.49 -12.96 -9.30
N ASP A 212 -10.38 -12.10 -10.29
CA ASP A 212 -10.62 -12.41 -11.70
C ASP A 212 -9.30 -12.24 -12.46
N VAL A 213 -8.44 -13.24 -12.34
CA VAL A 213 -7.09 -13.28 -12.94
C VAL A 213 -7.02 -14.27 -14.11
N SER A 214 -5.99 -14.15 -14.95
CA SER A 214 -5.83 -14.96 -16.18
C SER A 214 -5.96 -16.46 -15.95
N THR A 215 -6.59 -17.14 -16.90
CA THR A 215 -6.79 -18.59 -16.88
C THR A 215 -5.45 -19.35 -16.86
N GLY A 216 -5.31 -20.32 -15.95
CA GLY A 216 -4.06 -21.08 -15.73
C GLY A 216 -3.04 -20.38 -14.83
N GLY A 217 -3.42 -19.23 -14.25
CA GLY A 217 -2.66 -18.50 -13.25
C GLY A 217 -2.76 -19.08 -11.84
N GLN A 218 -2.12 -18.41 -10.88
CA GLN A 218 -2.26 -18.73 -9.45
C GLN A 218 -2.30 -17.44 -8.63
N ILE A 219 -3.09 -17.45 -7.56
CA ILE A 219 -3.12 -16.38 -6.56
C ILE A 219 -2.22 -16.80 -5.40
N THR A 220 -1.08 -16.14 -5.26
CA THR A 220 -0.16 -16.45 -4.16
C THR A 220 -0.60 -15.71 -2.90
N ALA A 221 -1.05 -16.44 -1.88
CA ALA A 221 -1.46 -15.81 -0.62
C ALA A 221 -0.25 -15.21 0.11
N VAL A 222 0.84 -15.98 0.21
CA VAL A 222 2.08 -15.55 0.84
C VAL A 222 3.28 -16.01 0.01
N THR A 223 4.23 -15.10 -0.19
CA THR A 223 5.57 -15.42 -0.69
C THR A 223 6.63 -14.84 0.25
N TYR A 224 7.87 -15.29 0.12
CA TYR A 224 8.96 -14.93 1.01
C TYR A 224 10.14 -14.39 0.21
N GLU A 225 10.69 -13.25 0.63
CA GLU A 225 11.91 -12.67 0.09
C GLU A 225 12.91 -12.48 1.24
N GLY A 226 13.79 -13.45 1.41
CA GLY A 226 14.77 -13.50 2.51
C GLY A 226 14.17 -13.75 3.89
N GLY A 227 12.85 -13.59 4.10
CA GLY A 227 12.16 -13.83 5.36
C GLY A 227 11.79 -15.30 5.54
N THR A 228 11.96 -15.84 6.75
CA THR A 228 11.59 -17.24 7.05
C THR A 228 10.49 -17.35 8.10
N ALA A 229 10.14 -16.25 8.76
CA ALA A 229 9.11 -16.24 9.78
C ALA A 229 7.71 -16.34 9.14
N GLN A 230 7.05 -17.47 9.34
CA GLN A 230 5.69 -17.68 8.87
C GLN A 230 4.71 -16.74 9.59
N PRO A 231 3.75 -16.12 8.90
CA PRO A 231 2.71 -15.34 9.56
C PRO A 231 1.92 -16.19 10.57
N GLN A 232 1.68 -15.63 11.75
CA GLN A 232 0.89 -16.26 12.81
C GLN A 232 -0.58 -15.86 12.69
N GLY A 233 -1.49 -16.82 12.62
CA GLY A 233 -2.93 -16.56 12.51
C GLY A 233 -3.33 -15.95 11.16
N LEU A 234 -2.78 -16.46 10.06
CA LEU A 234 -3.25 -16.14 8.71
C LEU A 234 -4.63 -16.75 8.49
N VAL A 235 -5.59 -15.95 8.04
CA VAL A 235 -6.94 -16.41 7.65
C VAL A 235 -7.16 -16.09 6.17
N VAL A 236 -7.61 -17.07 5.39
CA VAL A 236 -7.99 -16.90 3.98
C VAL A 236 -9.39 -17.49 3.79
N SER A 237 -10.43 -16.65 3.74
CA SER A 237 -11.81 -17.14 3.75
C SER A 237 -12.81 -16.37 2.90
N ASN A 238 -13.87 -17.03 2.45
CA ASN A 238 -14.96 -16.42 1.69
C ASN A 238 -14.51 -15.65 0.42
N ASN A 239 -13.36 -15.99 -0.17
CA ASN A 239 -12.90 -15.34 -1.39
C ASN A 239 -13.52 -16.04 -2.61
N HIS A 240 -13.83 -15.27 -3.65
CA HIS A 240 -14.30 -15.77 -4.93
C HIS A 240 -13.16 -15.61 -5.93
N HIS A 241 -12.79 -16.69 -6.63
CA HIS A 241 -11.61 -16.66 -7.48
C HIS A 241 -11.75 -17.53 -8.74
N SER A 242 -11.29 -17.02 -9.88
CA SER A 242 -11.21 -17.79 -11.13
C SER A 242 -10.16 -18.91 -11.05
N GLU A 243 -9.07 -18.67 -10.33
CA GLU A 243 -7.90 -19.54 -10.21
C GLU A 243 -7.62 -19.93 -8.76
N PRO A 244 -6.98 -21.08 -8.48
CA PRO A 244 -6.73 -21.52 -7.11
C PRO A 244 -5.70 -20.63 -6.39
N PHE A 245 -5.81 -20.58 -5.07
CA PHE A 245 -4.73 -20.07 -4.22
C PHE A 245 -3.55 -21.03 -4.20
N SER A 246 -2.34 -20.50 -4.28
CA SER A 246 -1.10 -21.24 -4.03
C SER A 246 -0.31 -20.64 -2.87
N SER A 247 0.65 -21.42 -2.37
CA SER A 247 1.59 -21.01 -1.32
C SER A 247 0.92 -20.39 -0.09
N ILE A 248 -0.10 -21.08 0.41
CA ILE A 248 -0.72 -20.72 1.69
C ILE A 248 0.20 -21.21 2.82
N SER A 249 0.45 -20.36 3.83
CA SER A 249 1.24 -20.72 5.01
C SER A 249 0.67 -21.97 5.71
N SER A 250 1.52 -22.90 6.17
CA SER A 250 1.10 -24.17 6.79
C SER A 250 0.23 -24.03 8.05
N GLY A 251 0.27 -22.87 8.71
CA GLY A 251 -0.58 -22.55 9.87
C GLY A 251 -1.82 -21.71 9.55
N ALA A 252 -2.17 -21.53 8.27
CA ALA A 252 -3.30 -20.70 7.87
C ALA A 252 -4.64 -21.42 8.08
N SER A 253 -5.65 -20.67 8.51
CA SER A 253 -7.04 -21.10 8.46
C SER A 253 -7.64 -20.78 7.09
N VAL A 254 -8.07 -21.80 6.35
CA VAL A 254 -8.64 -21.65 5.00
C VAL A 254 -10.06 -22.22 4.98
N SER A 255 -11.05 -21.42 4.60
CA SER A 255 -12.45 -21.86 4.59
C SER A 255 -13.30 -21.10 3.57
N ASN A 256 -14.34 -21.75 3.01
CA ASN A 256 -15.36 -21.11 2.18
C ASN A 256 -14.84 -20.31 0.96
N ASN A 257 -13.65 -20.62 0.44
CA ASN A 257 -13.18 -20.02 -0.81
C ASN A 257 -13.85 -20.73 -1.99
N THR A 258 -14.49 -19.96 -2.87
CA THR A 258 -15.27 -20.47 -4.00
C THR A 258 -14.50 -20.27 -5.29
N GLN A 259 -14.13 -21.38 -5.94
CA GLN A 259 -13.46 -21.34 -7.24
C GLN A 259 -14.50 -21.36 -8.37
N THR A 260 -14.94 -20.19 -8.75
CA THR A 260 -15.78 -19.97 -9.94
C THR A 260 -15.32 -18.66 -10.58
N THR A 261 -15.44 -18.53 -11.91
CA THR A 261 -15.26 -17.22 -12.55
C THR A 261 -16.21 -16.24 -11.87
N PRO A 262 -15.70 -15.21 -11.17
CA PRO A 262 -16.57 -14.27 -10.51
C PRO A 262 -17.45 -13.63 -11.59
N ALA A 263 -18.77 -13.81 -11.50
CA ALA A 263 -19.67 -12.96 -12.24
C ALA A 263 -19.50 -11.57 -11.64
N LEU A 264 -18.58 -10.78 -12.20
CA LEU A 264 -18.52 -9.34 -11.98
C LEU A 264 -19.77 -8.76 -12.63
N LEU A 265 -20.92 -9.02 -12.00
CA LEU A 265 -22.13 -8.28 -12.24
C LEU A 265 -21.75 -6.85 -11.93
N ARG A 266 -21.69 -6.02 -12.98
CA ARG A 266 -21.52 -4.58 -12.86
C ARG A 266 -22.68 -4.07 -11.99
N SER A 267 -22.55 -4.10 -10.67
CA SER A 267 -23.46 -3.41 -9.79
C SER A 267 -23.26 -1.92 -10.09
N GLY A 268 -24.36 -1.26 -10.40
CA GLY A 268 -24.38 0.11 -10.87
C GLY A 268 -23.58 1.07 -9.99
N SER A 269 -23.08 2.12 -10.62
CA SER A 269 -22.19 3.16 -10.11
C SER A 269 -20.75 2.70 -9.85
N LEU A 270 -19.95 2.70 -10.92
CA LEU A 270 -18.59 3.24 -10.77
C LEU A 270 -18.76 4.64 -10.15
N ALA A 271 -18.21 4.87 -8.97
CA ALA A 271 -17.94 6.22 -8.51
C ALA A 271 -16.77 6.79 -9.33
N LEU A 272 -17.01 6.96 -10.64
CA LEU A 272 -16.23 7.85 -11.48
C LEU A 272 -17.04 9.14 -11.53
N PRO A 273 -16.71 10.18 -10.74
CA PRO A 273 -17.10 11.52 -11.13
C PRO A 273 -16.32 11.86 -12.40
N TYR A 274 -17.00 11.78 -13.55
CA TYR A 274 -16.76 12.54 -14.77
C TYR A 274 -15.36 13.17 -14.92
N LEU A 275 -14.44 12.49 -15.59
CA LEU A 275 -13.53 13.20 -16.49
C LEU A 275 -14.29 13.34 -17.80
N SER A 276 -15.03 14.44 -17.91
CA SER A 276 -15.60 14.88 -19.18
C SER A 276 -14.49 14.95 -20.23
N THR A 277 -14.77 14.37 -21.37
CA THR A 277 -14.08 14.57 -22.65
C THR A 277 -13.71 16.04 -22.86
N ALA A 278 -12.42 16.29 -23.14
CA ALA A 278 -11.94 17.37 -23.99
C ALA A 278 -10.83 16.79 -24.86
#